data_AF-A0A847H8A2-F1
#
_entry.id   AF-A0A847H8A2-F1
#
_cell.length_a   1.000
_cell.length_b   1.000
_cell.length_c   1.000
_cell.angle_alpha   90.00
_cell.angle_beta   90.00
_cell.angle_gamma   90.00
#
_symmetry.space_group_name_H-M   'P 1'
#
loop_
_entity.id
_entity.type
_entity.pdbx_description
1 polymer ?
#
loop_
_entity_poly.entity_id
_entity_poly.type
_entity_poly.pdbx_seq_one_letter_code
_entity_poly.pdbx_strand_id
1 'polypeptide(L)'
;PLSHVPRTKRGVISYSARDIAERLNARALVCFTTSGDTARRVARLHSHLPLLVFTPKQEVRSQLALTWGAETFLSPKVSSTDDMLAVLDKALLAMDEYHRDDMMVVVAGSPPGVSGNTNMIHVHLLGEDTNRPPK
;
A
#
# COMPACT_ATOMS: atom_id res chain seq x y z
N PRO A 1 1.84 18.34 8.41
CA PRO A 1 1.84 18.52 6.93
C PRO A 1 3.25 18.80 6.40
N LEU A 2 3.60 18.33 5.20
CA LEU A 2 4.90 18.62 4.59
C LEU A 2 5.00 20.11 4.22
N SER A 3 6.15 20.72 4.51
CA SER A 3 6.44 22.12 4.14
C SER A 3 6.87 22.31 2.69
N HIS A 4 7.15 21.21 1.97
CA HIS A 4 7.62 21.22 0.60
C HIS A 4 7.19 19.95 -0.13
N VAL A 5 7.11 20.04 -1.46
CA VAL A 5 6.86 18.89 -2.32
C VAL A 5 8.11 17.99 -2.34
N PRO A 6 7.99 16.67 -2.07
CA PRO A 6 9.12 15.76 -2.10
C PRO A 6 9.84 15.75 -3.46
N ARG A 7 11.17 15.55 -3.46
CA ARG A 7 11.99 15.45 -4.68
C ARG A 7 12.65 14.09 -4.90
N THR A 8 12.63 13.21 -3.89
CA THR A 8 13.17 11.86 -4.00
C THR A 8 12.14 10.94 -4.66
N LYS A 9 12.59 9.97 -5.49
CA LYS A 9 11.72 8.98 -6.17
C LYS A 9 10.61 8.45 -5.25
N ARG A 10 11.00 7.87 -4.12
CA ARG A 10 10.09 7.28 -3.12
C ARG A 10 9.17 8.32 -2.49
N GLY A 11 9.67 9.52 -2.24
CA GLY A 11 8.86 10.61 -1.68
C GLY A 11 7.80 11.12 -2.65
N VAL A 12 8.15 11.27 -3.93
CA VAL A 12 7.21 11.68 -4.99
C VAL A 12 6.14 10.62 -5.18
N ILE A 13 6.53 9.34 -5.28
CA ILE A 13 5.58 8.22 -5.43
C ILE A 13 4.61 8.15 -4.24
N SER A 14 5.09 8.22 -3.00
CA SER A 14 4.21 8.23 -1.82
C SER A 14 3.28 9.45 -1.78
N TYR A 15 3.75 10.61 -2.24
CA TYR A 15 2.92 11.82 -2.31
C TYR A 15 1.82 11.69 -3.37
N SER A 16 2.18 11.24 -4.57
CA SER A 16 1.23 11.02 -5.66
C SER A 16 0.21 9.94 -5.31
N ALA A 17 0.62 8.86 -4.63
CA ALA A 17 -0.30 7.80 -4.21
C ALA A 17 -1.37 8.32 -3.26
N ARG A 18 -0.99 9.17 -2.29
CA ARG A 18 -1.93 9.81 -1.37
C ARG A 18 -2.92 10.70 -2.12
N ASP A 19 -2.44 11.52 -3.05
CA ASP A 19 -3.29 12.40 -3.86
C ASP A 19 -4.28 11.61 -4.73
N ILE A 20 -3.82 10.51 -5.36
CA ILE A 20 -4.68 9.61 -6.14
C ILE A 20 -5.75 8.98 -5.24
N ALA A 21 -5.35 8.43 -4.09
CA ALA A 21 -6.26 7.75 -3.18
C ALA A 21 -7.36 8.67 -2.66
N GLU A 22 -7.00 9.87 -2.21
CA GLU A 22 -7.97 10.84 -1.69
C GLU A 22 -8.92 11.32 -2.79
N ARG A 23 -8.42 11.59 -4.00
CA ARG A 23 -9.27 12.09 -5.10
C ARG A 23 -10.20 11.04 -5.68
N LEU A 24 -9.78 9.79 -5.68
CA LEU A 24 -10.62 8.67 -6.12
C LEU A 24 -11.55 8.16 -5.02
N ASN A 25 -11.50 8.74 -3.81
CA ASN A 25 -12.21 8.25 -2.64
C ASN A 25 -11.94 6.76 -2.39
N ALA A 26 -10.68 6.36 -2.53
CA ALA A 26 -10.26 4.98 -2.25
C ALA A 26 -10.60 4.61 -0.81
N ARG A 27 -10.95 3.35 -0.59
CA ARG A 27 -11.25 2.78 0.72
C ARG A 27 -10.03 2.80 1.64
N ALA A 28 -8.84 2.54 1.10
CA ALA A 28 -7.58 2.59 1.85
C ALA A 28 -6.33 2.85 0.97
N LEU A 29 -5.28 3.35 1.62
CA LEU A 29 -3.92 3.36 1.11
C LEU A 29 -3.22 2.07 1.55
N VAL A 30 -2.67 1.33 0.60
CA VAL A 30 -1.98 0.06 0.86
C VAL A 30 -0.49 0.22 0.54
N CYS A 31 0.38 -0.23 1.43
CA CYS A 31 1.83 -0.17 1.25
C CYS A 31 2.47 -1.55 1.41
N PHE A 32 3.20 -2.02 0.40
CA PHE A 32 4.11 -3.16 0.55
C PHE A 32 5.52 -2.66 0.86
N THR A 33 6.12 -3.16 1.94
CA THR A 33 7.45 -2.70 2.38
C THR A 33 8.29 -3.75 3.10
N THR A 34 9.59 -3.76 2.84
CA THR A 34 10.57 -4.64 3.51
C THR A 34 11.37 -3.97 4.61
N SER A 35 11.39 -2.63 4.66
CA SER A 35 12.12 -1.84 5.66
C SER A 35 11.25 -0.82 6.39
N GLY A 36 10.00 -0.62 5.95
CA GLY A 36 9.08 0.36 6.52
C GLY A 36 9.22 1.78 5.96
N ASP A 37 10.24 2.07 5.15
CA ASP A 37 10.47 3.43 4.62
C ASP A 37 9.30 3.94 3.78
N THR A 38 8.71 3.10 2.94
CA THR A 38 7.52 3.44 2.13
C THR A 38 6.33 3.83 2.99
N ALA A 39 6.01 3.01 4.00
CA ALA A 39 4.91 3.26 4.92
C ALA A 39 5.11 4.56 5.69
N ARG A 40 6.32 4.81 6.24
CA ARG A 40 6.64 6.05 6.94
C ARG A 40 6.52 7.30 6.05
N ARG A 41 6.86 7.18 4.76
CA ARG A 41 6.71 8.27 3.79
C ARG A 41 5.27 8.61 3.47
N VAL A 42 4.38 7.62 3.48
CA VAL A 42 2.93 7.82 3.33
C VAL A 42 2.33 8.36 4.64
N ALA A 43 2.66 7.74 5.77
CA ALA A 43 2.15 8.13 7.10
C ALA A 43 2.40 9.61 7.45
N ARG A 44 3.60 10.14 7.14
CA ARG A 44 3.93 11.56 7.41
C ARG A 44 3.10 12.56 6.59
N LEU A 45 2.28 12.10 5.65
CA LEU A 45 1.33 12.94 4.91
C LEU A 45 0.01 13.12 5.65
N HIS A 46 -0.27 12.32 6.68
CA HIS A 46 -1.47 12.39 7.52
C HIS A 46 -2.77 12.35 6.68
N SER A 47 -2.86 11.42 5.74
CA SER A 47 -4.10 11.19 5.00
C SER A 47 -5.20 10.72 5.95
N HIS A 48 -6.44 11.11 5.68
CA HIS A 48 -7.60 10.65 6.45
C HIS A 48 -7.98 9.19 6.13
N LEU A 49 -7.44 8.63 5.05
CA LEU A 49 -7.67 7.24 4.65
C LEU A 49 -6.87 6.28 5.54
N PRO A 50 -7.40 5.08 5.84
CA PRO A 50 -6.65 4.02 6.48
C PRO A 50 -5.34 3.71 5.74
N LEU A 51 -4.25 3.52 6.48
CA LEU A 51 -2.96 3.11 5.94
C LEU A 51 -2.67 1.66 6.30
N LEU A 52 -2.87 0.76 5.35
CA LEU A 52 -2.67 -0.68 5.50
C LEU A 52 -1.27 -1.04 4.99
N VAL A 53 -0.47 -1.71 5.82
CA VAL A 53 0.94 -1.97 5.51
C VAL A 53 1.23 -3.45 5.56
N PHE A 54 1.64 -4.01 4.43
CA PHE A 54 2.04 -5.40 4.28
C PHE A 54 3.56 -5.53 4.33
N THR A 55 4.05 -6.43 5.18
CA THR A 55 5.48 -6.69 5.32
C THR A 55 5.77 -8.16 5.61
N PRO A 56 6.83 -8.75 5.03
CA PRO A 56 7.24 -10.12 5.35
C PRO A 56 8.08 -10.23 6.62
N LYS A 57 8.29 -9.12 7.35
CA LYS A 57 9.21 -9.06 8.49
C LYS A 57 8.50 -8.64 9.78
N GLN A 58 8.50 -9.53 10.77
CA GLN A 58 7.90 -9.27 12.08
C GLN A 58 8.55 -8.09 12.83
N GLU A 59 9.86 -7.90 12.67
CA GLU A 59 10.57 -6.72 13.20
C GLU A 59 10.01 -5.40 12.64
N VAL A 60 9.72 -5.35 11.34
CA VAL A 60 9.19 -4.16 10.66
C VAL A 60 7.76 -3.90 11.09
N ARG A 61 6.94 -4.94 11.21
CA ARG A 61 5.58 -4.84 11.78
C ARG A 61 5.61 -4.19 13.16
N SER A 62 6.48 -4.67 14.05
CA SER A 62 6.59 -4.16 15.41
C SER A 62 7.09 -2.71 15.45
N GLN A 63 8.05 -2.35 14.58
CA GLN A 63 8.54 -0.97 14.46
C GLN A 63 7.46 -0.01 13.94
N LEU A 64 6.62 -0.46 13.01
CA LEU A 64 5.58 0.36 12.41
C LEU A 64 4.36 0.56 13.31
N ALA A 65 4.23 -0.17 14.42
CA ALA A 65 3.20 0.08 15.43
C ALA A 65 3.29 1.50 16.05
N LEU A 66 4.46 2.15 15.97
CA LEU A 66 4.67 3.53 16.41
C LEU A 66 4.52 4.55 15.27
N THR A 67 4.16 4.10 14.07
CA THR A 67 4.00 4.97 12.89
C THR A 67 2.54 5.42 12.77
N TRP A 68 2.34 6.72 12.56
CA TRP A 68 1.01 7.33 12.49
C TRP A 68 0.09 6.63 11.48
N GLY A 69 -1.10 6.23 11.95
CA GLY A 69 -2.18 5.65 11.12
C GLY A 69 -1.88 4.30 10.48
N ALA A 70 -0.70 3.70 10.74
CA ALA A 70 -0.29 2.46 10.11
C ALA A 70 -0.91 1.26 10.81
N GLU A 71 -1.78 0.54 10.10
CA GLU A 71 -2.19 -0.81 10.46
C GLU A 71 -1.36 -1.82 9.68
N THR A 72 -0.78 -2.80 10.36
CA THR A 72 0.28 -3.63 9.78
C THR A 72 -0.08 -5.11 9.75
N PHE A 73 0.10 -5.72 8.58
CA PHE A 73 -0.17 -7.12 8.29
C PHE A 73 1.13 -7.85 7.95
N LEU A 74 1.30 -9.02 8.54
CA LEU A 74 2.35 -9.94 8.09
C LEU A 74 1.90 -10.58 6.77
N SER A 75 2.76 -10.49 5.77
CA SER A 75 2.56 -11.13 4.47
C SER A 75 3.63 -12.19 4.23
N PRO A 76 3.39 -13.20 3.37
CA PRO A 76 4.49 -13.95 2.79
C PRO A 76 5.40 -13.03 1.96
N LYS A 77 6.61 -13.51 1.63
CA LYS A 77 7.39 -12.89 0.56
C LYS A 77 6.68 -13.12 -0.76
N VAL A 78 6.60 -12.06 -1.55
CA VAL A 78 5.95 -12.00 -2.86
C VAL A 78 7.03 -11.91 -3.95
N SER A 79 6.79 -12.54 -5.10
CA SER A 79 7.72 -12.55 -6.23
C SER A 79 7.29 -11.67 -7.39
N SER A 80 5.98 -11.43 -7.53
CA SER A 80 5.40 -10.62 -8.60
C SER A 80 4.43 -9.57 -8.06
N THR A 81 4.01 -8.65 -8.93
CA THR A 81 2.93 -7.70 -8.63
C THR A 81 1.60 -8.42 -8.44
N ASP A 82 1.33 -9.42 -9.26
CA ASP A 82 0.09 -10.19 -9.19
C ASP A 82 0.00 -10.96 -7.87
N ASP A 83 1.12 -11.52 -7.38
CA ASP A 83 1.19 -12.14 -6.06
C ASP A 83 0.87 -11.14 -4.94
N MET A 84 1.32 -9.88 -5.07
CA MET A 84 1.01 -8.83 -4.09
C MET A 84 -0.48 -8.55 -4.02
N LEU A 85 -1.14 -8.42 -5.17
CA LEU A 85 -2.59 -8.16 -5.24
C LEU A 85 -3.38 -9.36 -4.72
N ALA A 86 -2.99 -10.59 -5.06
CA ALA A 86 -3.64 -11.79 -4.54
C ALA A 86 -3.51 -11.92 -3.01
N VAL A 87 -2.34 -11.57 -2.44
CA VAL A 87 -2.13 -11.54 -0.99
C VAL A 87 -2.98 -10.45 -0.33
N LEU A 88 -3.08 -9.28 -0.95
CA LEU A 88 -3.92 -8.18 -0.49
C LEU A 88 -5.39 -8.60 -0.44
N ASP A 89 -5.92 -9.10 -1.55
CA ASP A 89 -7.31 -9.54 -1.67
C ASP A 89 -7.64 -10.60 -0.63
N LYS A 90 -6.80 -11.63 -0.51
CA LYS A 90 -7.00 -12.68 0.47
C LYS A 90 -7.04 -12.16 1.91
N ALA A 91 -6.17 -11.21 2.24
CA ALA A 91 -6.09 -10.68 3.59
C ALA A 91 -7.29 -9.79 3.92
N LEU A 92 -7.66 -8.87 3.02
CA LEU A 92 -8.72 -7.89 3.29
C LEU A 92 -10.11 -8.48 3.16
N LEU A 93 -10.36 -9.35 2.17
CA LEU A 93 -11.67 -10.01 2.02
C LEU A 93 -11.97 -11.05 3.10
N ALA A 94 -10.99 -11.37 3.96
CA ALA A 94 -11.20 -12.18 5.16
C ALA A 94 -11.64 -11.36 6.38
N MET A 95 -11.70 -10.02 6.26
CA MET A 95 -12.13 -9.10 7.31
C MET A 95 -13.52 -8.57 6.99
N ASP A 96 -14.35 -8.38 8.00
CA ASP A 96 -15.73 -7.87 7.81
C ASP A 96 -15.77 -6.39 7.37
N GLU A 97 -14.65 -5.67 7.44
CA GLU A 97 -14.58 -4.24 7.13
C GLU A 97 -14.40 -3.94 5.63
N TYR A 98 -13.88 -4.90 4.86
CA TYR A 98 -13.51 -4.73 3.46
C TYR A 98 -14.28 -5.69 2.57
N HIS A 99 -14.74 -5.19 1.43
CA HIS A 99 -15.64 -5.90 0.55
C HIS A 99 -15.08 -5.96 -0.87
N ARG A 100 -15.62 -6.86 -1.69
CA ARG A 100 -15.37 -6.84 -3.12
C ARG A 100 -15.72 -5.47 -3.70
N ASP A 101 -14.97 -5.08 -4.72
CA ASP A 101 -15.08 -3.79 -5.41
C ASP A 101 -14.68 -2.57 -4.56
N ASP A 102 -14.20 -2.76 -3.33
CA ASP A 102 -13.56 -1.66 -2.60
C ASP A 102 -12.27 -1.23 -3.32
N MET A 103 -12.18 0.07 -3.61
CA MET A 103 -11.04 0.63 -4.32
C MET A 103 -9.86 0.85 -3.36
N MET A 104 -8.72 0.26 -3.71
CA MET A 104 -7.47 0.36 -2.98
C MET A 104 -6.42 1.06 -3.83
N VAL A 105 -5.60 1.91 -3.20
CA VAL A 105 -4.40 2.47 -3.85
C VAL A 105 -3.17 1.83 -3.24
N VAL A 106 -2.54 0.96 -4.03
CA VAL A 106 -1.38 0.16 -3.64
C VAL A 106 -0.09 0.87 -4.04
N VAL A 107 0.83 0.98 -3.09
CA VAL A 107 2.18 1.53 -3.26
C VAL A 107 3.20 0.42 -3.00
N ALA A 108 4.03 0.14 -4.01
CA ALA A 108 4.97 -0.96 -3.96
C ALA A 108 6.25 -0.68 -4.77
N GLY A 109 7.14 -1.65 -4.78
CA GLY A 109 8.27 -1.73 -5.71
C GLY A 109 8.12 -2.93 -6.63
N SER A 110 8.43 -2.76 -7.92
CA SER A 110 8.67 -3.86 -8.85
C SER A 110 10.13 -3.81 -9.34
N PRO A 111 10.90 -4.91 -9.20
CA PRO A 111 10.49 -6.17 -8.60
C PRO A 111 10.26 -6.06 -7.07
N PRO A 112 9.37 -6.89 -6.50
CA PRO A 112 9.11 -6.91 -5.06
C PRO A 112 10.34 -7.35 -4.24
N GLY A 113 10.33 -7.08 -2.94
CA GLY A 113 11.37 -7.54 -2.01
C GLY A 113 12.65 -6.70 -1.95
N VAL A 114 12.86 -5.77 -2.89
CA VAL A 114 14.04 -4.89 -2.92
C VAL A 114 13.81 -3.63 -2.08
N SER A 115 14.52 -3.50 -0.96
CA SER A 115 14.42 -2.30 -0.10
C SER A 115 14.86 -1.04 -0.86
N GLY A 116 14.11 0.05 -0.68
CA GLY A 116 14.39 1.33 -1.35
C GLY A 116 13.92 1.42 -2.80
N ASN A 117 13.31 0.36 -3.35
CA ASN A 117 12.85 0.32 -4.74
C ASN A 117 11.35 0.65 -4.94
N THR A 118 10.74 1.45 -4.07
CA THR A 118 9.37 1.92 -4.34
C THR A 118 9.33 2.77 -5.60
N ASN A 119 8.57 2.29 -6.59
CA ASN A 119 8.51 2.83 -7.96
C ASN A 119 7.13 2.64 -8.62
N MET A 120 6.14 2.10 -7.91
CA MET A 120 4.84 1.74 -8.49
C MET A 120 3.69 2.26 -7.62
N ILE A 121 2.65 2.73 -8.30
CA ILE A 121 1.31 2.98 -7.75
C ILE A 121 0.34 2.15 -8.60
N HIS A 122 -0.56 1.42 -7.96
CA HIS A 122 -1.58 0.63 -8.62
C HIS A 122 -2.94 0.89 -7.98
N VAL A 123 -3.94 1.22 -8.79
CA VAL A 123 -5.33 1.36 -8.34
C VAL A 123 -6.01 0.03 -8.59
N HIS A 124 -6.54 -0.59 -7.54
CA HIS A 124 -7.03 -1.97 -7.54
C HIS A 124 -8.43 -2.03 -6.95
N LEU A 125 -9.34 -2.80 -7.55
CA LEU A 125 -10.61 -3.15 -6.93
C LEU A 125 -10.47 -4.53 -6.28
N LEU A 126 -10.84 -4.64 -4.99
CA LEU A 126 -10.69 -5.91 -4.29
C LEU A 126 -11.49 -7.04 -4.95
N GLY A 127 -10.82 -8.16 -5.21
CA GLY A 127 -11.43 -9.34 -5.82
C GLY A 127 -11.77 -9.18 -7.31
N GLU A 128 -11.26 -8.13 -7.96
CA GLU A 128 -11.35 -7.98 -9.41
C GLU A 128 -10.52 -9.05 -10.11
N ASP A 129 -11.16 -9.76 -11.03
CA ASP A 129 -10.51 -10.75 -11.86
C ASP A 129 -9.87 -10.03 -13.05
N THR A 130 -8.59 -9.67 -12.93
CA THR A 130 -7.85 -8.89 -13.95
C THR A 130 -7.73 -9.60 -15.31
N ASN A 131 -8.11 -10.88 -15.39
CA ASN A 131 -8.23 -11.64 -16.63
C ASN A 131 -9.57 -11.45 -17.36
N ARG A 132 -10.51 -10.69 -16.80
CA ARG A 132 -11.80 -10.40 -17.43
C ARG A 132 -11.72 -9.03 -18.11
N PRO A 133 -11.98 -8.92 -19.43
CA PRO A 133 -11.98 -7.62 -20.08
C PRO A 133 -13.07 -6.72 -19.47
N PRO A 134 -12.84 -5.39 -19.39
CA PRO A 134 -13.84 -4.46 -18.89
C PRO A 134 -15.11 -4.56 -19.75
N LYS A 135 -16.27 -4.52 -19.08
CA LYS A 135 -17.60 -4.49 -19.73
C LYS A 135 -17.83 -3.17 -20.47
#